data_AF-A0A2N1WJG0-F1
#
_entry.id   AF-A0A2N1WJG0-F1
#
_cell.length_a   1.000
_cell.length_b   1.000
_cell.length_c   1.000
_cell.angle_alpha   90.00
_cell.angle_beta   90.00
_cell.angle_gamma   90.00
#
_symmetry.space_group_name_H-M   'P 1'
#
loop_
_entity.id
_entity.type
_entity.pdbx_description
1 polymer ?
#
loop_
_entity_poly.entity_id
_entity_poly.type
_entity_poly.pdbx_seq_one_letter_code
_entity_poly.pdbx_strand_id
1 'polypeptide(L)'
;MRLRYNTGRPIHANGRDLAALLQGLIGDSTSGVNQLAILGHSMGGLVARSAAHHGIQAGHAWTGRLERLVCIATPHHGSPLERIGHGIDRALGISRYSAPFARLGKIRSAGITDLRHGRIVDVPNDGTPVPTLLPSHTRCYNIAATLDSDPNSLRSRHVGDGLVPVPAALGLHPDPRRALTIAAGQRHVITETGHLEVLKSSEAAARIQAWLSD
;
A
#
# COMPACT_ATOMS: atom_id res chain seq x y z
N MET A 1 -6.20 -5.68 15.19
CA MET A 1 -5.19 -4.70 15.65
C MET A 1 -5.10 -3.54 14.66
N ARG A 2 -4.95 -2.29 15.12
CA ARG A 2 -4.71 -1.12 14.25
C ARG A 2 -3.35 -0.51 14.56
N LEU A 3 -2.52 -0.31 13.55
CA LEU A 3 -1.19 0.30 13.68
C LEU A 3 -1.26 1.81 13.41
N ARG A 4 -0.52 2.60 14.19
CA ARG A 4 -0.18 4.00 13.88
C ARG A 4 1.32 4.07 13.62
N TYR A 5 1.72 4.75 12.56
CA TYR A 5 3.13 4.95 12.19
C TYR A 5 3.35 6.38 11.66
N ASN A 6 4.61 6.82 11.61
CA ASN A 6 4.95 8.17 11.18
C ASN A 6 5.02 8.23 9.66
N THR A 7 4.00 8.82 9.05
CA THR A 7 3.88 8.93 7.60
C THR A 7 4.91 9.85 6.94
N GLY A 8 5.62 10.68 7.73
CA GLY A 8 6.73 11.51 7.25
C GLY A 8 8.07 10.78 7.18
N ARG A 9 8.21 9.61 7.82
CA ARG A 9 9.42 8.78 7.75
C ARG A 9 9.48 7.99 6.43
N PRO A 10 10.68 7.62 5.97
CA PRO A 10 10.83 6.72 4.83
C PRO A 10 10.00 5.44 5.00
N ILE A 11 9.46 4.91 3.91
CA ILE A 11 8.59 3.72 3.96
C ILE A 11 9.38 2.51 4.46
N HIS A 12 10.64 2.36 4.04
CA HIS A 12 11.51 1.28 4.50
C HIS A 12 11.75 1.31 6.01
N ALA A 13 11.84 2.50 6.60
CA ALA A 13 12.03 2.67 8.04
C ALA A 13 10.76 2.27 8.81
N ASN A 14 9.58 2.70 8.34
CA ASN A 14 8.30 2.25 8.90
C ASN A 14 8.09 0.74 8.74
N GLY A 15 8.51 0.16 7.62
CA GLY A 15 8.46 -1.28 7.38
C GLY A 15 9.35 -2.07 8.33
N ARG A 16 10.59 -1.61 8.55
CA ARG A 16 11.51 -2.22 9.52
C ARG A 16 10.96 -2.21 10.94
N ASP A 17 10.40 -1.07 11.36
CA ASP A 17 9.79 -0.94 12.69
C ASP A 17 8.57 -1.86 12.84
N LEU A 18 7.73 -1.96 11.80
CA LEU A 18 6.61 -2.90 11.80
C LEU A 18 7.07 -4.37 11.83
N ALA A 19 8.14 -4.72 11.12
CA ALA A 19 8.69 -6.08 11.14
C ALA A 19 9.14 -6.47 12.55
N ALA A 20 9.85 -5.58 13.25
CA ALA A 20 10.29 -5.78 14.63
C ALA A 20 9.10 -5.86 15.60
N LEU A 21 8.09 -5.00 15.44
CA LEU A 21 6.88 -5.03 16.25
C LEU A 21 6.15 -6.37 16.13
N LEU A 22 5.93 -6.86 14.89
CA LEU A 22 5.27 -8.15 14.67
C LEU A 22 6.07 -9.31 15.25
N GLN A 23 7.40 -9.26 15.19
CA GLN A 23 8.25 -10.25 15.84
C GLN A 23 8.06 -10.26 17.36
N GLY A 24 7.99 -9.10 18.00
CA GLY A 24 7.74 -9.02 19.43
C GLY A 24 6.34 -9.47 19.86
N LEU A 25 5.32 -9.27 19.01
CA LEU A 25 3.93 -9.59 19.34
C LEU A 25 3.54 -11.04 19.07
N ILE A 26 3.97 -11.58 17.93
CA ILE A 26 3.49 -12.87 17.42
C ILE A 26 4.62 -13.77 16.91
N GLY A 27 5.88 -13.37 17.11
CA GLY A 27 7.03 -14.21 16.77
C GLY A 27 7.15 -15.44 17.67
N ASP A 28 6.71 -15.33 18.93
CA ASP A 28 6.68 -16.46 19.87
C ASP A 28 5.52 -17.43 19.53
N SER A 29 5.79 -18.74 19.62
CA SER A 29 4.78 -19.80 19.58
C SER A 29 3.71 -19.68 20.68
N THR A 30 4.04 -19.08 21.83
CA THR A 30 3.10 -18.91 22.95
C THR A 30 1.99 -17.90 22.66
N SER A 31 2.13 -17.07 21.62
CA SER A 31 1.11 -16.08 21.22
C SER A 31 -0.22 -16.71 20.78
N GLY A 32 -0.25 -18.00 20.45
CA GLY A 32 -1.44 -18.70 19.93
C GLY A 32 -1.88 -18.23 18.54
N VAL A 33 -1.17 -17.27 17.92
CA VAL A 33 -1.47 -16.76 16.59
C VAL A 33 -0.78 -17.62 15.54
N ASN A 34 -1.54 -18.48 14.88
CA ASN A 34 -1.00 -19.38 13.85
C ASN A 34 -1.06 -18.80 12.43
N GLN A 35 -1.93 -17.81 12.21
CA GLN A 35 -2.14 -17.19 10.90
C GLN A 35 -2.20 -15.67 11.04
N LEU A 36 -1.54 -14.98 10.11
CA LEU A 36 -1.53 -13.53 10.02
C LEU A 36 -2.02 -13.09 8.64
N ALA A 37 -3.00 -12.19 8.65
CA ALA A 37 -3.40 -11.40 7.49
C ALA A 37 -3.10 -9.92 7.75
N ILE A 38 -2.47 -9.24 6.79
CA ILE A 38 -2.21 -7.80 6.86
C ILE A 38 -3.05 -7.09 5.81
N LEU A 39 -3.79 -6.06 6.23
CA LEU A 39 -4.52 -5.16 5.35
C LEU A 39 -3.83 -3.80 5.37
N GLY A 40 -3.40 -3.32 4.20
CA GLY A 40 -2.73 -2.04 4.04
C GLY A 40 -3.47 -1.15 3.05
N HIS A 41 -3.97 0.00 3.52
CA HIS A 41 -4.55 1.02 2.65
C HIS A 41 -3.50 2.07 2.26
N SER A 42 -3.51 2.49 0.99
CA SER A 42 -2.62 3.53 0.47
C SER A 42 -1.16 3.21 0.80
N MET A 43 -0.43 4.13 1.46
CA MET A 43 0.93 3.88 1.94
C MET A 43 1.05 2.66 2.87
N GLY A 44 -0.01 2.29 3.59
CA GLY A 44 -0.02 1.14 4.48
C GLY A 44 0.30 -0.19 3.75
N GLY A 45 -0.12 -0.34 2.49
CA GLY A 45 0.25 -1.52 1.70
C GLY A 45 1.73 -1.56 1.35
N LEU A 46 2.36 -0.40 1.11
CA LEU A 46 3.80 -0.29 0.90
C LEU A 46 4.58 -0.60 2.18
N VAL A 47 4.14 -0.07 3.32
CA VAL A 47 4.73 -0.36 4.64
C VAL A 47 4.62 -1.85 4.98
N ALA A 48 3.47 -2.48 4.71
CA ALA A 48 3.28 -3.91 4.93
C ALA A 48 4.20 -4.77 4.06
N ARG A 49 4.34 -4.45 2.77
CA ARG A 49 5.29 -5.11 1.87
C ARG A 49 6.74 -4.92 2.33
N SER A 50 7.09 -3.71 2.77
CA SER A 50 8.41 -3.40 3.35
C SER A 50 8.68 -4.22 4.62
N ALA A 51 7.69 -4.35 5.50
CA ALA A 51 7.79 -5.14 6.71
C ALA A 51 7.99 -6.63 6.42
N ALA A 52 7.26 -7.18 5.45
CA ALA A 52 7.47 -8.55 5.01
C ALA A 52 8.88 -8.76 4.46
N HIS A 53 9.37 -7.84 3.62
CA HIS A 53 10.74 -7.88 3.11
C HIS A 53 11.77 -7.86 4.24
N HIS A 54 11.69 -6.90 5.17
CA HIS A 54 12.63 -6.78 6.28
C HIS A 54 12.53 -7.95 7.26
N GLY A 55 11.32 -8.46 7.53
CA GLY A 55 11.11 -9.62 8.39
C GLY A 55 11.74 -10.88 7.80
N ILE A 56 11.61 -11.11 6.49
CA ILE A 56 12.22 -12.26 5.80
C ILE A 56 13.75 -12.15 5.87
N GLN A 57 14.30 -10.96 5.55
CA GLN A 57 15.74 -10.71 5.61
C GLN A 57 16.30 -10.90 7.03
N ALA A 58 15.53 -10.55 8.07
CA ALA A 58 15.91 -10.68 9.46
C ALA A 58 15.57 -12.06 10.09
N GLY A 59 15.05 -13.01 9.31
CA GLY A 59 14.67 -14.35 9.80
C GLY A 59 13.56 -14.33 10.86
N HIS A 60 12.66 -13.34 10.81
CA HIS A 60 11.58 -13.21 11.79
C HIS A 60 10.56 -14.35 11.66
N ALA A 61 10.20 -14.97 12.80
CA ALA A 61 9.32 -16.13 12.84
C ALA A 61 7.91 -15.82 12.32
N TRP A 62 7.41 -14.60 12.53
CA TRP A 62 6.06 -14.22 12.12
C TRP A 62 5.88 -14.25 10.59
N THR A 63 6.94 -14.13 9.79
CA THR A 63 6.81 -14.13 8.32
C THR A 63 6.38 -15.50 7.80
N GLY A 64 6.71 -16.58 8.50
CA GLY A 64 6.19 -17.91 8.19
C GLY A 64 4.69 -18.08 8.46
N ARG A 65 4.09 -17.16 9.23
CA ARG A 65 2.66 -17.14 9.54
C ARG A 65 1.88 -16.14 8.68
N LEU A 66 2.58 -15.34 7.86
CA LEU A 66 1.96 -14.36 6.97
C LEU A 66 1.31 -15.07 5.77
N GLU A 67 0.02 -15.39 5.90
CA GLU A 67 -0.71 -16.08 4.85
C GLU A 67 -1.26 -15.13 3.79
N ARG A 68 -1.73 -13.96 4.21
CA ARG A 68 -2.46 -13.03 3.33
C ARG A 68 -1.98 -11.59 3.50
N LEU A 69 -1.78 -10.92 2.37
CA LEU A 69 -1.48 -9.49 2.31
C LEU A 69 -2.44 -8.82 1.34
N VAL A 70 -3.31 -7.96 1.87
CA VAL A 70 -4.31 -7.23 1.07
C VAL A 70 -3.92 -5.77 1.00
N CYS A 71 -3.63 -5.29 -0.20
CA CYS A 71 -3.29 -3.89 -0.48
C CYS A 71 -4.50 -3.19 -1.11
N ILE A 72 -4.96 -2.10 -0.48
CA ILE A 72 -6.15 -1.35 -0.90
C ILE A 72 -5.69 0.03 -1.36
N ALA A 73 -5.98 0.39 -2.61
CA ALA A 73 -5.57 1.65 -3.23
C ALA A 73 -4.08 1.98 -3.02
N THR A 74 -3.22 0.96 -3.00
CA THR A 74 -1.80 1.11 -2.66
C THR A 74 -1.00 1.56 -3.88
N PRO A 75 -0.24 2.67 -3.83
CA PRO A 75 0.54 3.13 -4.97
C PRO A 75 1.83 2.30 -5.16
N HIS A 76 1.71 1.06 -5.65
CA HIS A 76 2.84 0.12 -5.75
C HIS A 76 4.02 0.62 -6.58
N HIS A 77 3.75 1.43 -7.60
CA HIS A 77 4.76 2.06 -8.46
C HIS A 77 4.88 3.56 -8.25
N GLY A 78 4.24 4.04 -7.18
CA GLY A 78 4.16 5.42 -6.78
C GLY A 78 2.94 6.18 -7.31
N SER A 79 2.82 7.43 -6.86
CA SER A 79 1.80 8.37 -7.31
C SER A 79 2.45 9.73 -7.65
N PRO A 80 2.04 10.43 -8.71
CA PRO A 80 2.57 11.74 -9.05
C PRO A 80 2.41 12.75 -7.90
N LEU A 81 3.48 13.51 -7.61
CA LEU A 81 3.57 14.50 -6.52
C LEU A 81 2.40 15.50 -6.50
N GLU A 82 2.05 16.05 -7.66
CA GLU A 82 0.94 17.01 -7.80
C GLU A 82 -0.40 16.39 -7.37
N ARG A 83 -0.57 15.08 -7.59
CA ARG A 83 -1.79 14.36 -7.23
C ARG A 83 -1.83 14.04 -5.74
N ILE A 84 -0.70 13.65 -5.14
CA ILE A 84 -0.62 13.48 -3.68
C ILE A 84 -1.00 14.79 -2.98
N GLY A 85 -0.48 15.94 -3.45
CA GLY A 85 -0.85 17.26 -2.92
C GLY A 85 -2.36 17.55 -3.08
N HIS A 86 -2.86 17.54 -4.31
CA HIS A 86 -4.26 17.87 -4.59
C HIS A 86 -5.27 16.90 -3.96
N GLY A 87 -4.95 15.60 -3.90
CA GLY A 87 -5.83 14.61 -3.30
C GLY A 87 -5.75 14.58 -1.79
N ILE A 88 -4.62 14.95 -1.16
CA ILE A 88 -4.58 15.26 0.27
C ILE A 88 -5.45 16.49 0.55
N ASP A 89 -5.33 17.57 -0.23
CA ASP A 89 -6.14 18.78 -0.06
C ASP A 89 -7.64 18.51 -0.24
N ARG A 90 -8.00 17.62 -1.18
CA ARG A 90 -9.38 17.18 -1.43
C ARG A 90 -9.89 16.20 -0.36
N ALA A 91 -9.04 15.29 0.13
CA ALA A 91 -9.35 14.36 1.22
C ALA A 91 -9.47 15.05 2.59
N LEU A 92 -8.65 16.08 2.82
CA LEU A 92 -8.71 16.96 3.98
C LEU A 92 -9.77 18.07 3.83
N GLY A 93 -10.50 18.08 2.71
CA GLY A 93 -11.65 18.93 2.41
C GLY A 93 -11.47 20.36 2.88
N ILE A 94 -10.74 21.18 2.11
CA ILE A 94 -10.56 22.64 2.26
C ILE A 94 -11.29 23.22 3.49
N SER A 95 -10.71 23.01 4.67
CA SER A 95 -11.07 23.72 5.88
C SER A 95 -10.11 24.89 5.99
N ARG A 96 -10.63 26.11 6.20
CA ARG A 96 -9.84 27.32 6.47
C ARG A 96 -8.89 27.18 7.69
N TYR A 97 -8.94 26.05 8.39
CA TYR A 97 -8.02 25.64 9.47
C TYR A 97 -6.81 24.79 9.01
N SER A 98 -6.65 24.45 7.72
CA SER A 98 -5.51 23.66 7.23
C SER A 98 -4.25 24.49 6.92
N ALA A 99 -4.29 25.83 7.07
CA ALA A 99 -3.15 26.72 6.80
C ALA A 99 -1.83 26.37 7.54
N PRO A 100 -1.82 25.84 8.79
CA PRO A 100 -0.57 25.38 9.41
C PRO A 100 -0.07 24.04 8.83
N PHE A 101 -0.96 23.21 8.27
CA PHE A 101 -0.63 21.94 7.63
C PHE A 101 -0.23 22.09 6.15
N ALA A 102 -0.71 23.13 5.46
CA ALA A 102 -0.22 23.50 4.13
C ALA A 102 1.29 23.82 4.13
N ARG A 103 1.83 24.26 5.29
CA ARG A 103 3.27 24.48 5.48
C ARG A 103 4.05 23.16 5.66
N LEU A 104 3.41 22.10 6.14
CA LEU A 104 3.94 20.73 6.14
C LEU A 104 3.90 20.10 4.74
N GLY A 105 2.99 20.53 3.86
CA GLY A 105 2.98 20.16 2.43
C GLY A 105 4.18 20.67 1.63
N LYS A 106 4.93 21.66 2.15
CA LYS A 106 6.22 22.10 1.59
C LYS A 106 7.41 21.27 2.09
N ILE A 107 7.19 20.33 3.01
CA ILE A 107 8.23 19.44 3.49
C ILE A 107 8.26 18.23 2.57
N ARG A 108 9.32 18.16 1.77
CA ARG A 108 9.78 16.97 1.04
C ARG A 108 10.13 15.87 2.04
N SER A 109 9.13 15.34 2.75
CA SER A 109 9.37 14.26 3.71
C SER A 109 9.86 13.04 2.93
N ALA A 110 10.72 12.25 3.54
CA ALA A 110 11.24 11.05 2.90
C ALA A 110 10.10 10.06 2.59
N GLY A 111 9.05 10.02 3.42
CA GLY A 111 7.84 9.23 3.14
C GLY A 111 7.09 9.65 1.87
N ILE A 112 6.91 10.96 1.63
CA ILE A 112 6.31 11.46 0.37
C ILE A 112 7.21 11.18 -0.83
N THR A 113 8.53 11.26 -0.64
CA THR A 113 9.51 10.97 -1.71
C THR A 113 9.56 9.48 -2.05
N ASP A 114 9.40 8.58 -1.08
CA ASP A 114 9.27 7.15 -1.30
C ASP A 114 7.93 6.79 -1.92
N LEU A 115 6.84 7.43 -1.47
CA LEU A 115 5.51 7.29 -2.06
C LEU A 115 5.48 7.68 -3.53
N ARG A 116 6.24 8.70 -3.93
CA ARG A 116 6.38 9.09 -5.33
C ARG A 116 6.89 7.94 -6.22
N HIS A 117 7.74 7.08 -5.66
CA HIS A 117 8.44 6.03 -6.41
C HIS A 117 7.99 4.61 -6.03
N GLY A 118 7.04 4.46 -5.10
CA GLY A 118 6.65 3.16 -4.55
C GLY A 118 7.81 2.43 -3.85
N ARG A 119 8.78 3.18 -3.31
CA ARG A 119 10.00 2.62 -2.73
C ARG A 119 9.72 2.03 -1.36
N ILE A 120 10.11 0.77 -1.17
CA ILE A 120 9.87 0.04 0.08
C ILE A 120 11.15 -0.55 0.69
N VAL A 121 12.30 -0.28 0.09
CA VAL A 121 13.63 -0.72 0.53
C VAL A 121 14.63 0.43 0.49
N ASP A 122 15.65 0.35 1.34
CA ASP A 122 16.74 1.32 1.45
C ASP A 122 17.83 0.98 0.43
N VAL A 123 17.84 1.68 -0.70
CA VAL A 123 18.90 1.58 -1.72
C VAL A 123 19.34 2.97 -2.17
N PRO A 124 20.60 3.13 -2.62
CA PRO A 124 21.10 4.37 -3.20
C PRO A 124 20.17 4.93 -4.28
N ASN A 125 20.16 6.26 -4.43
CA ASN A 125 19.33 6.96 -5.40
C ASN A 125 20.00 6.98 -6.80
N ASP A 126 20.46 5.82 -7.27
CA ASP A 126 21.09 5.65 -8.59
C ASP A 126 20.07 5.25 -9.68
N GLY A 127 18.80 5.12 -9.30
CA GLY A 127 17.72 4.71 -10.21
C GLY A 127 17.57 3.20 -10.37
N THR A 128 18.37 2.38 -9.67
CA THR A 128 18.27 0.92 -9.75
C THR A 128 16.98 0.43 -9.09
N PRO A 129 16.04 -0.15 -9.85
CA PRO A 129 14.82 -0.72 -9.27
C PRO A 129 15.20 -1.97 -8.49
N VAL A 130 15.01 -1.97 -7.17
CA VAL A 130 15.06 -3.22 -6.41
C VAL A 130 13.72 -3.92 -6.59
N PRO A 131 13.67 -5.10 -7.22
CA PRO A 131 12.44 -5.86 -7.32
C PRO A 131 12.05 -6.27 -5.90
N THR A 132 11.09 -5.58 -5.31
CA THR A 132 10.53 -6.06 -4.05
C THR A 132 9.46 -7.08 -4.37
N LEU A 133 9.96 -8.28 -4.62
CA LEU A 133 9.17 -9.47 -4.86
C LEU A 133 8.16 -9.65 -3.72
N LEU A 134 6.98 -10.16 -4.08
CA LEU A 134 6.00 -10.56 -3.09
C LEU A 134 6.57 -11.74 -2.27
N PRO A 135 6.23 -11.85 -0.97
CA PRO A 135 6.67 -12.99 -0.18
C PRO A 135 6.21 -14.30 -0.83
N SER A 136 7.12 -15.26 -1.02
CA SER A 136 6.91 -16.47 -1.84
C SER A 136 5.75 -17.37 -1.36
N HIS A 137 5.39 -17.30 -0.08
CA HIS A 137 4.33 -18.12 0.53
C HIS A 137 3.10 -17.31 0.98
N THR A 138 3.05 -16.01 0.65
CA THR A 138 1.94 -15.13 1.03
C THR A 138 1.04 -14.87 -0.16
N ARG A 139 -0.25 -15.17 -0.02
CA ARG A 139 -1.27 -14.79 -0.99
C ARG A 139 -1.47 -13.27 -0.94
N CYS A 140 -1.12 -12.60 -2.04
CA CYS A 140 -1.19 -11.16 -2.15
C CYS A 140 -2.40 -10.76 -2.98
N TYR A 141 -3.16 -9.77 -2.51
CA TYR A 141 -4.38 -9.29 -3.13
C TYR A 141 -4.34 -7.77 -3.27
N ASN A 142 -4.85 -7.27 -4.38
CA ASN A 142 -4.88 -5.84 -4.66
C ASN A 142 -6.30 -5.37 -4.98
N ILE A 143 -6.75 -4.33 -4.28
CA ILE A 143 -7.96 -3.59 -4.60
C ILE A 143 -7.55 -2.23 -5.15
N ALA A 144 -7.95 -1.93 -6.38
CA ALA A 144 -7.92 -0.59 -6.92
C ALA A 144 -9.30 0.06 -6.83
N ALA A 145 -9.34 1.39 -6.86
CA ALA A 145 -10.57 2.14 -7.02
C ALA A 145 -10.41 3.13 -8.19
N THR A 146 -11.53 3.56 -8.76
CA THR A 146 -11.56 4.61 -9.77
C THR A 146 -12.79 5.49 -9.63
N LEU A 147 -12.67 6.78 -9.92
CA LEU A 147 -13.79 7.72 -9.98
C LEU A 147 -14.67 7.55 -11.23
N ASP A 148 -14.22 6.74 -12.19
CA ASP A 148 -14.92 6.46 -13.43
C ASP A 148 -15.83 5.23 -13.29
N SER A 149 -16.86 5.12 -14.14
CA SER A 149 -17.69 3.92 -14.22
C SER A 149 -17.02 2.81 -15.04
N ASP A 150 -16.09 3.16 -15.93
CA ASP A 150 -15.28 2.19 -16.66
C ASP A 150 -13.86 2.04 -16.05
N PRO A 151 -13.51 0.87 -15.48
CA PRO A 151 -12.18 0.63 -14.88
C PRO A 151 -11.04 0.59 -15.90
N ASN A 152 -11.35 0.47 -17.20
CA ASN A 152 -10.37 0.44 -18.28
C ASN A 152 -10.19 1.78 -19.01
N SER A 153 -11.00 2.79 -18.66
CA SER A 153 -10.99 4.10 -19.30
C SER A 153 -9.61 4.78 -19.18
N LEU A 154 -9.32 5.73 -20.07
CA LEU A 154 -8.11 6.54 -19.98
C LEU A 154 -8.03 7.28 -18.63
N ARG A 155 -9.18 7.73 -18.10
CA ARG A 155 -9.23 8.37 -16.79
C ARG A 155 -8.95 7.38 -15.67
N SER A 156 -9.43 6.15 -15.71
CA SER A 156 -9.06 5.10 -14.74
C SER A 156 -7.57 4.76 -14.78
N ARG A 157 -6.99 4.71 -15.99
CA ARG A 157 -5.55 4.43 -16.20
C ARG A 157 -4.63 5.55 -15.73
N HIS A 158 -5.08 6.80 -15.77
CA HIS A 158 -4.25 7.95 -15.44
C HIS A 158 -4.61 8.62 -14.12
N VAL A 159 -5.89 8.67 -13.74
CA VAL A 159 -6.40 9.34 -12.53
C VAL A 159 -6.78 8.32 -11.46
N GLY A 160 -7.44 7.23 -11.86
CA GLY A 160 -7.94 6.22 -10.93
C GLY A 160 -8.87 6.83 -9.89
N ASP A 161 -8.60 6.57 -8.62
CA ASP A 161 -9.42 7.02 -7.47
C ASP A 161 -9.24 8.50 -7.08
N GLY A 162 -8.54 9.26 -7.93
CA GLY A 162 -8.15 10.65 -7.73
C GLY A 162 -6.77 10.83 -7.09
N LEU A 163 -6.13 9.73 -6.64
CA LEU A 163 -4.78 9.73 -6.09
C LEU A 163 -3.88 8.69 -6.75
N VAL A 164 -4.39 7.48 -6.94
CA VAL A 164 -3.63 6.34 -7.42
C VAL A 164 -4.27 5.82 -8.71
N PRO A 165 -3.52 5.81 -9.83
CA PRO A 165 -4.01 5.20 -11.06
C PRO A 165 -4.27 3.71 -10.89
N VAL A 166 -5.31 3.18 -11.55
CA VAL A 166 -5.69 1.75 -11.43
C VAL A 166 -4.51 0.79 -11.71
N PRO A 167 -3.70 0.96 -12.77
CA PRO A 167 -2.56 0.07 -13.00
C PRO A 167 -1.57 0.06 -11.83
N ALA A 168 -1.27 1.22 -11.24
CA ALA A 168 -0.37 1.33 -10.10
C ALA A 168 -0.95 0.65 -8.84
N ALA A 169 -2.27 0.82 -8.59
CA ALA A 169 -2.96 0.15 -7.50
C ALA A 169 -3.05 -1.37 -7.67
N LEU A 170 -3.12 -1.86 -8.90
CA LEU A 170 -3.12 -3.28 -9.21
C LEU A 170 -1.71 -3.89 -9.27
N GLY A 171 -0.64 -3.10 -9.11
CA GLY A 171 0.73 -3.59 -9.24
C GLY A 171 1.12 -3.92 -10.68
N LEU A 172 0.45 -3.32 -11.67
CA LEU A 172 0.76 -3.47 -13.09
C LEU A 172 1.78 -2.43 -13.56
N HIS A 173 2.77 -2.88 -14.32
CA HIS A 173 3.82 -2.01 -14.86
C HIS A 173 4.25 -2.46 -16.26
N PRO A 174 4.58 -1.55 -17.20
CA PRO A 174 5.08 -1.92 -18.52
C PRO A 174 6.41 -2.67 -18.50
N ASP A 175 7.33 -2.28 -17.61
CA ASP A 175 8.55 -3.06 -17.31
C ASP A 175 8.18 -4.28 -16.43
N PRO A 176 8.32 -5.52 -16.94
CA PRO A 176 7.97 -6.73 -16.19
C PRO A 176 8.77 -6.91 -14.91
N ARG A 177 9.99 -6.36 -14.82
CA ARG A 177 10.84 -6.44 -13.63
C ARG A 177 10.28 -5.65 -12.45
N ARG A 178 9.36 -4.72 -12.71
CA ARG A 178 8.70 -3.87 -11.72
C ARG A 178 7.25 -4.31 -11.47
N ALA A 179 6.67 -5.11 -12.35
CA ALA A 179 5.31 -5.60 -12.18
C ALA A 179 5.22 -6.57 -10.99
N LEU A 180 4.12 -6.49 -10.25
CA LEU A 180 3.81 -7.46 -9.20
C LEU A 180 3.05 -8.62 -9.82
N THR A 181 3.60 -9.83 -9.69
CA THR A 181 2.97 -11.05 -10.18
C THR A 181 1.79 -11.44 -9.27
N ILE A 182 0.63 -10.83 -9.51
CA ILE A 182 -0.63 -11.09 -8.80
C ILE A 182 -1.65 -11.65 -9.79
N ALA A 183 -2.25 -12.79 -9.48
CA ALA A 183 -3.21 -13.44 -10.38
C ALA A 183 -4.44 -12.55 -10.64
N ALA A 184 -5.15 -12.76 -11.75
CA ALA A 184 -6.35 -12.00 -12.07
C ALA A 184 -7.43 -12.11 -10.98
N GLY A 185 -7.65 -13.31 -10.43
CA GLY A 185 -8.61 -13.54 -9.34
C GLY A 185 -8.23 -12.91 -7.99
N GLN A 186 -7.00 -12.41 -7.87
CA GLN A 186 -6.48 -11.73 -6.67
C GLN A 186 -6.45 -10.19 -6.83
N ARG A 187 -7.06 -9.70 -7.92
CA ARG A 187 -7.19 -8.27 -8.22
C ARG A 187 -8.65 -7.92 -8.31
N HIS A 188 -9.01 -6.76 -7.77
CA HIS A 188 -10.37 -6.23 -7.84
C HIS A 188 -10.34 -4.73 -8.08
N VAL A 189 -11.25 -4.21 -8.90
CA VAL A 189 -11.38 -2.77 -9.15
C VAL A 189 -12.78 -2.34 -8.77
N ILE A 190 -12.88 -1.30 -7.95
CA ILE A 190 -14.15 -0.70 -7.54
C ILE A 190 -14.33 0.60 -8.31
N THR A 191 -15.42 0.71 -9.05
CA THR A 191 -15.74 1.88 -9.88
C THR A 191 -16.45 2.95 -9.07
N GLU A 192 -16.52 4.16 -9.63
CA GLU A 192 -17.22 5.33 -9.06
C GLU A 192 -16.89 5.59 -7.57
N THR A 193 -15.65 5.33 -7.17
CA THR A 193 -15.20 5.33 -5.78
C THR A 193 -13.87 6.08 -5.64
N GLY A 194 -13.83 7.06 -4.74
CA GLY A 194 -12.61 7.80 -4.41
C GLY A 194 -11.66 7.07 -3.46
N HIS A 195 -10.42 7.58 -3.37
CA HIS A 195 -9.33 6.95 -2.60
C HIS A 195 -9.63 6.68 -1.12
N LEU A 196 -10.41 7.56 -0.47
CA LEU A 196 -10.87 7.37 0.91
C LEU A 196 -12.22 6.66 1.00
N GLU A 197 -13.09 6.83 -0.01
CA GLU A 197 -14.40 6.18 -0.05
C GLU A 197 -14.29 4.67 -0.17
N VAL A 198 -13.22 4.15 -0.77
CA VAL A 198 -12.94 2.71 -0.86
C VAL A 198 -12.94 2.03 0.52
N LEU A 199 -12.58 2.74 1.59
CA LEU A 199 -12.60 2.21 2.96
C LEU A 199 -14.02 2.04 3.53
N LYS A 200 -15.02 2.68 2.91
CA LYS A 200 -16.44 2.58 3.25
C LYS A 200 -17.22 1.69 2.28
N SER A 201 -16.55 1.15 1.27
CA SER A 201 -17.20 0.32 0.24
C SER A 201 -17.57 -1.05 0.81
N SER A 202 -18.86 -1.39 0.75
CA SER A 202 -19.36 -2.73 1.07
C SER A 202 -18.82 -3.78 0.09
N GLU A 203 -18.60 -3.40 -1.17
CA GLU A 203 -17.98 -4.25 -2.18
C GLU A 203 -16.52 -4.58 -1.83
N ALA A 204 -15.74 -3.58 -1.37
CA ALA A 204 -14.39 -3.82 -0.87
C ALA A 204 -14.42 -4.80 0.31
N ALA A 205 -15.30 -4.56 1.28
CA ALA A 205 -15.41 -5.41 2.46
C ALA A 205 -15.79 -6.86 2.09
N ALA A 206 -16.80 -7.04 1.22
CA ALA A 206 -17.23 -8.35 0.76
C ALA A 206 -16.12 -9.10 0.01
N ARG A 207 -15.40 -8.39 -0.87
CA ARG A 207 -14.26 -8.98 -1.60
C ARG A 207 -13.14 -9.41 -0.67
N ILE A 208 -12.81 -8.58 0.32
CA ILE A 208 -11.79 -8.91 1.33
C ILE A 208 -12.23 -10.12 2.14
N GLN A 209 -13.49 -10.16 2.60
CA GLN A 209 -14.02 -11.30 3.36
C GLN A 209 -13.93 -12.61 2.56
N ALA A 210 -14.26 -12.59 1.28
CA ALA A 210 -14.10 -13.75 0.41
C ALA A 210 -12.65 -14.24 0.38
N TRP A 211 -11.69 -13.35 0.09
CA TRP A 211 -10.27 -13.72 0.05
C TRP A 211 -9.68 -14.18 1.38
N LEU A 212 -10.21 -13.69 2.51
CA LEU A 212 -9.78 -14.12 3.83
C LEU A 212 -10.39 -15.46 4.24
N SER A 213 -11.49 -15.88 3.60
CA SER A 213 -12.19 -17.14 3.88
C SER A 213 -11.73 -18.30 2.99
N ASP A 214 -11.08 -18.01 1.85
CA ASP A 214 -10.40 -18.96 0.97
C ASP A 214 -9.07 -19.46 1.56
#